data_AF-A0AAV3YK83-F1
#
_entry.id   AF-A0AAV3YK83-F1
#
_cell.length_a   1.000
_cell.length_b   1.000
_cell.length_c   1.000
_cell.angle_alpha   90.00
_cell.angle_beta   90.00
_cell.angle_gamma   90.00
#
_symmetry.space_group_name_H-M   'P 1'
#
loop_
_entity.id
_entity.type
_entity.pdbx_description
1 polymer ?
#
loop_
_entity_poly.entity_id
_entity_poly.type
_entity_poly.pdbx_seq_one_letter_code
_entity_poly.pdbx_strand_id
1 'polypeptide(L)'
;MVDLKAHAADTSLPHSSLAQAFVDIYEFPVLMIVALSDGTIVHKMNANDFLDMEMKVVNLGFSDPSSQNYYKFLMEGIEKAETILQQKH
;
A
#
# COMPACT_ATOMS: atom_id res chain seq x y z
N MET A 1 -13.31 -16.96 -6.43
CA MET A 1 -12.71 -15.77 -7.06
C MET A 1 -11.23 -16.09 -7.21
N VAL A 2 -10.77 -16.43 -8.41
CA VAL A 2 -9.36 -16.81 -8.63
C VAL A 2 -8.52 -15.55 -8.50
N ASP A 3 -7.47 -15.59 -7.69
CA ASP A 3 -6.50 -14.51 -7.57
C ASP A 3 -5.80 -14.31 -8.92
N LEU A 4 -5.98 -13.13 -9.51
CA LEU A 4 -5.46 -12.80 -10.84
C LEU A 4 -3.92 -12.83 -10.86
N LYS A 5 -3.26 -12.52 -9.74
CA LYS A 5 -1.81 -12.60 -9.60
C LYS A 5 -1.34 -14.05 -9.51
N ALA A 6 -2.06 -14.89 -8.77
CA ALA A 6 -1.77 -16.33 -8.73
C ALA A 6 -1.93 -16.98 -10.11
N HIS A 7 -2.93 -16.54 -10.88
CA HIS A 7 -3.18 -17.04 -12.24
C HIS A 7 -2.18 -16.49 -13.28
N ALA A 8 -1.65 -15.29 -13.07
CA ALA A 8 -0.55 -14.75 -13.86
C ALA A 8 0.78 -15.48 -13.58
N ALA A 9 1.01 -15.89 -12.33
CA ALA A 9 2.23 -16.57 -11.91
C ALA A 9 2.35 -18.01 -12.44
N ASP A 10 1.25 -18.70 -12.73
CA ASP A 10 1.26 -20.06 -13.27
C ASP A 10 1.11 -20.07 -14.80
N THR A 11 2.24 -20.19 -15.49
CA THR A 11 2.29 -20.24 -16.97
C THR A 11 1.60 -21.45 -17.59
N SER A 12 1.27 -22.48 -16.80
CA SER A 12 0.58 -23.69 -17.28
C SER A 12 -0.93 -23.49 -17.46
N LEU A 13 -1.50 -22.44 -16.86
CA LEU A 13 -2.92 -22.16 -16.90
C LEU A 13 -3.33 -21.48 -18.22
N PRO A 14 -4.50 -21.84 -18.78
CA PRO A 14 -5.07 -21.12 -19.92
C PRO A 14 -5.24 -19.64 -19.57
N HIS A 15 -4.87 -18.72 -20.46
CA HIS A 15 -4.96 -17.26 -20.24
C HIS A 15 -4.02 -16.66 -19.20
N SER A 16 -2.98 -17.37 -18.73
CA SER A 16 -1.94 -16.83 -17.85
C SER A 16 -1.28 -15.55 -18.40
N SER A 17 -0.97 -15.53 -19.70
CA SER A 17 -0.41 -14.35 -20.38
C SER A 17 -1.36 -13.14 -20.40
N LEU A 18 -2.67 -13.37 -20.53
CA LEU A 18 -3.67 -12.31 -20.46
C LEU A 18 -3.83 -11.80 -19.02
N ALA A 19 -3.83 -12.70 -18.04
CA ALA A 19 -3.84 -12.34 -16.63
C ALA A 19 -2.62 -11.49 -16.26
N GLN A 20 -1.43 -11.86 -16.74
CA GLN A 20 -0.22 -11.06 -16.56
C GLN A 20 -0.36 -9.68 -17.19
N ALA A 21 -0.84 -9.58 -18.43
CA ALA A 21 -1.07 -8.28 -19.08
C ALA A 21 -2.05 -7.39 -18.29
N PHE A 22 -3.09 -7.96 -17.68
CA PHE A 22 -4.00 -7.21 -16.79
C PHE A 22 -3.33 -6.77 -15.49
N VAL A 23 -2.50 -7.62 -14.88
CA VAL A 23 -1.73 -7.26 -13.68
C VAL A 23 -0.75 -6.14 -13.98
N ASP A 24 -0.09 -6.17 -15.15
CA ASP A 24 0.93 -5.19 -15.55
C ASP A 24 0.36 -3.78 -15.77
N ILE A 25 -0.90 -3.67 -16.21
CA ILE A 25 -1.53 -2.38 -16.56
C ILE A 25 -2.50 -1.86 -15.50
N TYR A 26 -2.84 -2.68 -14.49
CA TYR A 26 -3.83 -2.30 -13.49
C TYR A 26 -3.20 -1.51 -12.35
N GLU A 27 -3.40 -0.19 -12.37
CA GLU A 27 -3.14 0.67 -11.22
C GLU A 27 -4.45 1.09 -10.57
N PHE A 28 -4.69 0.70 -9.32
CA PHE A 28 -5.89 1.15 -8.61
C PHE A 28 -5.74 2.65 -8.32
N PRO A 29 -6.67 3.52 -8.75
CA PRO A 29 -6.49 4.97 -8.71
C PRO A 29 -6.72 5.56 -7.30
N VAL A 30 -6.46 4.77 -6.26
CA VAL A 30 -6.65 5.15 -4.86
C VAL A 30 -5.28 5.36 -4.23
N LEU A 31 -5.11 6.56 -3.67
CA LEU A 31 -3.90 6.99 -3.00
C LEU A 31 -4.24 7.40 -1.57
N MET A 32 -3.52 6.86 -0.60
CA MET A 32 -3.53 7.35 0.77
C MET A 32 -2.50 8.45 0.90
N ILE A 33 -2.84 9.54 1.61
CA ILE A 33 -1.94 10.68 1.82
C ILE A 33 -1.94 11.12 3.29
N VAL A 34 -0.78 11.57 3.74
CA VAL A 34 -0.63 12.40 4.94
C VAL A 34 -0.12 13.75 4.48
N ALA A 35 -0.74 14.83 4.96
CA ALA A 35 -0.40 16.20 4.58
C ALA A 35 -0.34 17.12 5.80
N LEU A 36 0.50 18.15 5.72
CA LEU A 36 0.48 19.26 6.66
C LEU A 36 -0.76 20.12 6.45
N SER A 37 -1.08 20.99 7.41
CA SER A 37 -2.20 21.92 7.32
C SER A 37 -2.07 22.93 6.16
N ASP A 38 -0.87 23.18 5.66
CA ASP A 38 -0.60 24.01 4.48
C ASP A 38 -0.81 23.29 3.14
N GLY A 39 -1.20 22.00 3.17
CA GLY A 39 -1.42 21.18 1.99
C GLY A 39 -0.17 20.45 1.46
N THR A 40 0.99 20.61 2.11
CA THR A 40 2.20 19.87 1.74
C THR A 40 2.01 18.38 2.00
N ILE A 41 2.13 17.55 0.95
CA ILE A 41 2.08 16.09 1.07
C ILE A 41 3.41 15.60 1.65
N VAL A 42 3.35 14.88 2.78
CA VAL A 42 4.54 14.38 3.51
C VAL A 42 4.72 12.87 3.37
N HIS A 43 3.63 12.14 3.16
CA HIS A 43 3.67 10.71 2.91
C HIS A 43 2.51 10.32 2.00
N LYS A 44 2.74 9.37 1.10
CA LYS A 44 1.71 8.85 0.20
C LYS A 44 1.96 7.39 -0.13
N MET A 45 0.91 6.66 -0.44
CA MET A 45 0.98 5.24 -0.78
C MET A 45 -0.15 4.87 -1.72
N ASN A 46 0.16 4.19 -2.83
CA ASN A 46 -0.85 3.64 -3.73
C ASN A 46 -1.56 2.46 -3.02
N ALA A 47 -2.84 2.31 -3.23
CA ALA A 47 -3.62 1.24 -2.63
C ALA A 47 -3.18 -0.17 -3.09
N ASN A 48 -2.65 -0.32 -4.30
CA ASN A 48 -2.03 -1.58 -4.73
C ASN A 48 -0.83 -1.94 -3.83
N ASP A 49 0.08 -0.99 -3.60
CA ASP A 49 1.24 -1.19 -2.70
C ASP A 49 0.78 -1.53 -1.28
N PHE A 50 -0.30 -0.89 -0.82
CA PHE A 50 -0.88 -1.15 0.50
C PHE A 50 -1.43 -2.57 0.62
N LEU A 51 -2.15 -3.05 -0.39
CA LEU A 51 -2.73 -4.39 -0.42
C LEU A 51 -1.66 -5.48 -0.61
N ASP A 52 -0.56 -5.14 -1.27
CA ASP A 52 0.57 -6.05 -1.52
C ASP A 52 1.54 -6.17 -0.35
N MET A 53 1.45 -5.28 0.66
CA MET A 53 2.25 -5.42 1.86
C MET A 53 1.96 -6.75 2.57
N GLU A 54 3.02 -7.51 2.85
CA GLU A 54 2.92 -8.77 3.58
C GLU A 54 2.12 -8.56 4.87
N MET A 55 1.01 -9.30 4.98
CA MET A 55 0.18 -9.34 6.17
C MET A 55 0.90 -10.12 7.28
N LYS A 56 2.00 -9.56 7.80
CA LYS A 56 2.63 -10.09 9.01
C LYS A 56 1.72 -9.75 10.16
N VAL A 57 1.15 -10.78 10.78
CA VAL A 57 0.41 -10.65 12.04
C VAL A 57 1.43 -10.29 13.11
N VAL A 58 1.72 -9.00 13.26
CA VAL A 58 2.45 -8.50 14.42
C VAL A 58 1.42 -8.42 15.54
N ASN A 59 1.67 -9.05 16.68
CA ASN A 59 0.70 -9.09 17.78
C ASN A 59 0.65 -7.73 18.51
N LEU A 60 0.08 -6.72 17.84
CA LEU A 60 -0.15 -5.36 18.34
C LEU A 60 -1.61 -5.16 18.81
N GLY A 61 -2.40 -6.23 18.91
CA GLY A 61 -3.81 -6.16 19.32
C GLY A 61 -4.79 -5.74 18.23
N PHE A 62 -4.35 -5.57 16.98
CA PHE A 62 -5.25 -5.34 15.85
C PHE A 62 -5.87 -6.65 15.35
N SER A 63 -7.17 -6.59 15.02
CA SER A 63 -7.94 -7.73 14.54
C SER A 63 -7.57 -8.18 13.13
N ASP A 64 -7.07 -7.26 12.29
CA ASP A 64 -6.73 -7.55 10.92
C ASP A 64 -5.36 -6.94 10.53
N PRO A 65 -4.59 -7.60 9.65
CA PRO A 65 -3.28 -7.12 9.22
C PRO A 65 -3.31 -5.78 8.46
N SER A 66 -4.42 -5.45 7.79
CA SER A 66 -4.51 -4.20 7.04
C SER A 66 -4.56 -2.98 7.97
N SER A 67 -5.24 -3.09 9.11
CA SER A 67 -5.22 -2.09 10.18
C SER A 67 -3.81 -1.88 10.73
N GLN A 68 -2.99 -2.93 10.83
CA GLN A 68 -1.60 -2.82 11.26
C GLN A 68 -0.74 -2.09 10.23
N ASN A 69 -0.86 -2.45 8.96
CA ASN A 69 -0.16 -1.79 7.86
C ASN A 69 -0.56 -0.31 7.77
N TYR A 70 -1.84 0.00 7.99
CA TYR A 70 -2.33 1.37 7.99
C TYR A 70 -1.80 2.17 9.18
N TYR A 71 -1.78 1.57 10.38
CA TYR A 71 -1.15 2.19 11.54
C TYR A 71 0.33 2.52 11.28
N LYS A 72 1.08 1.58 10.70
CA LYS A 72 2.47 1.80 10.33
C LYS A 72 2.62 2.95 9.32
N PHE A 73 1.79 2.98 8.27
CA PHE A 73 1.76 4.09 7.31
C PHE A 73 1.54 5.45 7.99
N LEU A 74 0.61 5.52 8.95
CA LEU A 74 0.35 6.75 9.71
C LEU A 74 1.53 7.16 10.59
N MET A 75 2.15 6.22 11.31
CA MET A 75 3.31 6.50 12.16
C MET A 75 4.49 7.03 11.33
N GLU A 76 4.80 6.41 10.19
CA GLU A 76 5.81 6.90 9.25
C GLU A 76 5.46 8.31 8.73
N GLY A 77 4.17 8.58 8.52
CA GLY A 77 3.68 9.90 8.10
C GLY A 77 3.92 10.97 9.16
N ILE A 78 3.69 10.65 10.44
CA ILE A 78 3.94 11.55 11.58
C ILE A 78 5.44 11.83 11.72
N GLU A 79 6.30 10.81 11.70
CA GLU A 79 7.76 10.98 11.81
C GLU A 79 8.31 11.89 10.69
N LYS A 80 7.82 11.72 9.45
CA LYS A 80 8.19 12.58 8.32
C LYS A 80 7.67 14.01 8.51
N ALA A 81 6.45 14.17 8.99
CA ALA A 81 5.87 15.49 9.27
C ALA A 81 6.68 16.24 10.33
N GLU A 82 7.03 15.58 11.44
CA GLU A 82 7.85 16.14 12.52
C GLU A 82 9.22 16.57 12.01
N THR A 83 9.88 15.74 11.20
CA THR A 83 11.17 16.06 10.58
C THR A 83 11.08 17.33 9.73
N ILE A 84 10.05 17.46 8.90
CA ILE A 84 9.84 18.64 8.05
C ILE A 84 9.56 19.89 8.89
N LEU A 85 8.74 19.75 9.94
CA LEU A 85 8.41 20.87 10.83
C LEU A 85 9.64 21.34 11.61
N GLN A 86 10.50 20.42 12.08
CA GLN A 86 11.77 20.76 12.74
C GLN A 86 12.75 21.48 11.80
N GLN A 87 12.74 21.19 10.49
CA GLN A 87 13.58 21.86 9.50
C GLN A 87 13.08 23.26 9.11
N LYS A 88 11.79 23.58 9.34
CA LYS A 88 11.20 24.89 9.04
C LYS A 88 11.42 25.93 10.16
N HIS A 89 11.95 25.51 11.32
CA HIS A 89 12.29 26.35 12.47
C HIS A 89 13.79 26.59 12.57
#